data_AF-A0A0E3K2W3-F1
#
_entry.id   AF-A0A0E3K2W3-F1
#
_cell.length_a   1.000
_cell.length_b   1.000
_cell.length_c   1.000
_cell.angle_alpha   90.00
_cell.angle_beta   90.00
_cell.angle_gamma   90.00
#
_symmetry.space_group_name_H-M   'P 1'
#
loop_
_entity.id
_entity.type
_entity.pdbx_description
1 polymer ?
#
loop_
_entity_poly.entity_id
_entity_poly.type
_entity_poly.pdbx_seq_one_letter_code
_entity_poly.pdbx_strand_id
1 'polypeptide(L)'
;MLFLLNKQPNINEYDKILYNAECKVKTIVENFIKNNKLKKENSLIRIKLGKTCGNFFRRMIPKISKNITATSECTKCGICLTNCPNGNITFEDGKAVFHSKCMLCLRCIYVCPVNAIRYKGKKIKQVQKDRIKGVIK
;
A
#
# COMPACT_ATOMS: atom_id res chain seq x y z
N MET A 1 8.94 9.11 1.04
CA MET A 1 10.17 8.31 0.92
C MET A 1 9.96 7.00 0.17
N LEU A 2 8.93 6.20 0.49
CA LEU A 2 8.67 4.89 -0.18
C LEU A 2 8.60 4.91 -1.72
N PHE A 3 8.07 5.98 -2.34
CA PHE A 3 7.97 6.08 -3.79
C PHE A 3 9.23 6.57 -4.51
N LEU A 4 10.22 7.09 -3.78
CA LEU A 4 11.38 7.74 -4.40
C LEU A 4 12.43 6.72 -4.82
N LEU A 5 12.47 5.54 -4.19
CA LEU A 5 13.53 4.59 -4.43
C LEU A 5 13.19 3.56 -5.51
N ASN A 6 11.90 3.21 -5.72
CA ASN A 6 11.39 2.30 -6.77
C ASN A 6 12.35 1.15 -7.18
N LYS A 7 13.19 0.68 -6.24
CA LYS A 7 14.27 -0.25 -6.52
C LYS A 7 13.64 -1.62 -6.48
N GLN A 8 13.43 -2.19 -7.66
CA GLN A 8 13.08 -3.59 -7.75
C GLN A 8 14.35 -4.40 -7.43
N PRO A 9 14.23 -5.47 -6.63
CA PRO A 9 15.37 -6.34 -6.36
C PRO A 9 15.86 -6.95 -7.68
N ASN A 10 17.17 -7.10 -7.82
CA ASN A 10 17.73 -7.90 -8.91
C ASN A 10 17.51 -9.41 -8.65
N ILE A 11 17.84 -10.26 -9.63
CA ILE A 11 17.63 -11.71 -9.55
C ILE A 11 18.27 -12.33 -8.29
N ASN A 12 19.52 -11.97 -7.98
CA ASN A 12 20.25 -12.48 -6.82
C ASN A 12 19.64 -11.99 -5.49
N GLU A 13 19.22 -10.73 -5.43
CA GLU A 13 18.51 -10.18 -4.27
C GLU A 13 17.16 -10.90 -4.08
N TYR A 14 16.46 -11.20 -5.18
CA TYR A 14 15.18 -11.90 -5.17
C TYR A 14 15.32 -13.33 -4.66
N ASP A 15 16.27 -14.10 -5.17
CA ASP A 15 16.53 -15.48 -4.73
C ASP A 15 16.94 -15.53 -3.26
N LYS A 16 17.75 -14.57 -2.82
CA LYS A 16 18.11 -14.44 -1.41
C LYS A 16 16.90 -14.12 -0.53
N ILE A 17 15.95 -13.31 -1.00
CA ILE A 17 14.69 -13.03 -0.27
C ILE A 17 13.86 -14.31 -0.16
N LEU A 18 13.72 -15.08 -1.25
CA LEU A 18 12.98 -16.34 -1.26
C LEU A 18 13.59 -17.37 -0.31
N TYR A 19 14.90 -17.58 -0.41
CA TYR A 19 15.64 -18.49 0.46
C TYR A 19 15.46 -18.14 1.96
N ASN A 20 15.64 -16.86 2.31
CA ASN A 20 15.45 -16.42 3.69
C ASN A 20 14.00 -16.56 4.18
N ALA A 21 13.03 -16.35 3.29
CA ALA A 21 11.62 -16.55 3.61
C ALA A 21 11.31 -18.02 3.90
N GLU A 22 11.83 -18.93 3.08
CA GLU A 22 11.68 -20.38 3.26
C GLU A 22 12.23 -20.86 4.61
N CYS A 23 13.48 -20.50 4.92
CA CYS A 23 14.11 -20.81 6.21
C CYS A 23 13.26 -20.30 7.39
N LYS A 24 12.76 -19.06 7.30
CA LYS A 24 11.93 -18.46 8.34
C LYS A 24 10.58 -19.15 8.50
N VAL A 25 9.94 -19.54 7.39
CA VAL A 25 8.67 -20.28 7.41
C VAL A 25 8.88 -21.64 8.08
N LYS A 26 9.94 -22.37 7.69
CA LYS A 26 10.29 -23.66 8.30
C LYS A 26 10.45 -23.54 9.82
N THR A 27 11.25 -22.60 10.31
CA THR A 27 11.42 -22.39 11.76
C THR A 27 10.10 -22.06 12.47
N ILE A 28 9.25 -21.22 11.88
CA ILE A 28 7.96 -20.85 12.49
C ILE A 28 7.04 -22.08 12.57
N VAL A 29 6.94 -22.85 11.49
CA VAL A 29 6.09 -24.04 11.41
C VAL A 29 6.56 -25.11 12.40
N GLU A 30 7.86 -25.39 12.47
CA GLU A 30 8.41 -26.36 13.42
C GLU A 30 8.12 -25.99 14.88
N ASN A 31 8.28 -24.70 15.24
CA ASN A 31 7.96 -24.24 16.59
C ASN A 31 6.46 -24.30 16.88
N PHE A 32 5.62 -23.98 15.90
CA PHE A 32 4.17 -24.10 16.02
C PHE A 32 3.74 -25.54 16.26
N ILE A 33 4.25 -26.50 15.47
CA ILE A 33 3.95 -27.94 15.63
C ILE A 33 4.37 -28.44 17.02
N LYS A 34 5.51 -27.97 17.54
CA LYS A 34 6.01 -28.33 18.87
C LYS A 34 5.29 -27.59 20.02
N ASN A 35 4.26 -26.78 19.74
CA ASN A 35 3.59 -25.92 20.71
C ASN A 35 4.52 -24.95 21.46
N ASN A 36 5.66 -24.60 20.86
CA ASN A 36 6.61 -23.65 21.42
C ASN A 36 6.11 -22.22 21.23
N LYS A 37 6.02 -21.47 22.33
CA LYS A 37 5.67 -20.04 22.27
C LYS A 37 6.88 -19.22 21.84
N LEU A 38 6.85 -18.70 20.62
CA LEU A 38 7.83 -17.73 20.15
C LEU A 38 7.46 -16.31 20.63
N LYS A 39 8.11 -15.82 21.69
CA LYS A 39 8.04 -14.39 22.05
C LYS A 39 9.13 -13.63 21.31
N LYS A 40 8.75 -12.76 20.38
CA LYS A 40 9.66 -11.77 19.83
C LYS A 40 9.74 -10.58 20.76
N GLU A 41 10.90 -10.38 21.36
CA GLU A 41 11.17 -9.17 22.09
C GLU A 41 11.30 -7.99 21.11
N ASN A 42 10.58 -6.94 21.44
CA ASN A 42 10.55 -5.73 20.65
C ASN A 42 11.34 -4.67 21.40
N SER A 43 12.45 -4.20 20.81
CA SER A 43 13.27 -3.14 21.40
C SER A 43 12.39 -1.95 21.80
N LEU A 44 12.50 -1.51 23.05
CA LEU A 44 11.76 -0.34 23.58
C LEU A 44 12.06 0.92 22.76
N ILE A 45 13.30 1.07 22.30
CA ILE A 45 13.73 2.15 21.40
C ILE A 45 12.89 2.11 20.12
N ARG A 46 12.73 0.92 19.52
CA ARG A 46 11.92 0.74 18.30
C ARG A 46 10.45 1.10 18.53
N ILE A 47 9.87 0.73 19.68
CA ILE A 47 8.49 1.07 20.02
C ILE A 47 8.34 2.59 20.18
N LYS A 48 9.24 3.24 20.92
CA LYS A 48 9.19 4.69 21.17
C LYS A 48 9.41 5.49 19.89
N LEU A 49 10.42 5.14 19.11
CA LEU A 49 10.67 5.75 17.79
C LEU A 49 9.49 5.52 16.85
N GLY A 50 8.92 4.31 16.82
CA GLY A 50 7.76 3.99 15.99
C GLY A 50 6.54 4.88 16.31
N LYS A 51 6.26 5.12 17.61
CA LYS A 51 5.20 6.03 18.04
C LYS A 51 5.45 7.47 17.59
N THR A 52 6.67 7.98 17.82
CA THR A 52 7.04 9.35 17.44
C THR A 52 6.98 9.55 15.92
N CYS A 53 7.59 8.64 15.15
CA CYS A 53 7.54 8.67 13.68
C CYS A 53 6.11 8.54 13.16
N GLY A 54 5.27 7.71 13.79
CA GLY A 54 3.86 7.55 13.43
C GLY A 54 3.06 8.84 13.62
N ASN A 55 3.26 9.53 14.75
CA ASN A 55 2.63 10.82 15.02
C ASN A 55 3.06 11.89 14.03
N PHE A 56 4.36 11.96 13.73
CA PHE A 56 4.89 12.87 12.71
C PHE A 56 4.29 12.58 11.33
N PHE A 57 4.28 11.30 10.91
CA PHE A 57 3.69 10.89 9.64
C PHE A 57 2.21 11.26 9.56
N ARG A 58 1.42 11.01 10.62
CA ARG A 58 0.00 11.40 10.68
C ARG A 58 -0.21 12.89 10.43
N ARG A 59 0.66 13.75 10.98
CA ARG A 59 0.62 15.21 10.74
C ARG A 59 0.94 15.58 9.28
N MET A 60 1.77 14.79 8.60
CA MET A 60 2.13 15.03 7.20
C MET A 60 1.12 14.48 6.19
N ILE A 61 0.37 13.43 6.53
CA ILE A 61 -0.53 12.71 5.62
C ILE A 61 -1.44 13.65 4.80
N PRO A 62 -2.16 14.63 5.39
CA PRO A 62 -3.05 15.49 4.62
C PRO A 62 -2.32 16.22 3.49
N LYS A 63 -1.13 16.77 3.76
CA LYS A 63 -0.30 17.47 2.75
C LYS A 63 0.18 16.52 1.66
N ILE A 64 0.63 15.32 2.02
CA ILE A 64 1.12 14.32 1.06
C ILE A 64 -0.03 13.82 0.18
N SER A 65 -1.19 13.57 0.77
CA SER A 65 -2.36 13.01 0.08
C SER A 65 -2.93 13.91 -1.03
N LYS A 66 -2.73 15.23 -0.96
CA LYS A 66 -3.07 16.18 -2.03
C LYS A 66 -2.39 15.89 -3.37
N ASN A 67 -1.33 15.08 -3.38
CA ASN A 67 -0.66 14.67 -4.61
C ASN A 67 -1.36 13.49 -5.30
N ILE A 68 -2.45 12.95 -4.74
CA ILE A 68 -3.25 11.89 -5.37
C ILE A 68 -4.39 12.55 -6.14
N THR A 69 -4.42 12.36 -7.45
CA THR A 69 -5.43 12.96 -8.34
C THR A 69 -5.91 11.97 -9.39
N ALA A 70 -7.10 12.21 -9.93
CA ALA A 70 -7.64 11.50 -11.09
C ALA A 70 -7.32 12.25 -12.38
N THR A 71 -6.92 11.52 -13.43
CA THR A 71 -6.71 12.07 -14.78
C THR A 71 -8.00 12.07 -15.61
N SER A 72 -7.93 12.66 -16.80
CA SER A 72 -9.00 12.62 -17.81
C SER A 72 -9.33 11.21 -18.31
N GLU A 73 -8.45 10.22 -18.09
CA GLU A 73 -8.68 8.81 -18.43
C GLU A 73 -9.70 8.13 -17.48
N CYS A 74 -10.19 8.82 -16.45
CA CYS A 74 -11.13 8.26 -15.48
C CYS A 74 -12.49 7.94 -16.12
N THR A 75 -12.87 6.66 -16.11
CA THR A 75 -14.16 6.16 -16.64
C THR A 75 -15.31 6.22 -15.64
N LYS A 76 -15.09 6.80 -14.45
CA LYS A 76 -16.08 6.89 -13.36
C LYS A 76 -16.64 5.53 -12.88
N CYS A 77 -15.87 4.45 -13.03
CA CYS A 77 -16.30 3.09 -12.64
C CYS A 77 -16.57 2.87 -11.13
N GLY A 78 -16.26 3.84 -10.25
CA GLY A 78 -16.58 3.76 -8.82
C GLY A 78 -15.65 2.88 -7.98
N ILE A 79 -14.80 2.04 -8.58
CA ILE A 79 -13.97 1.04 -7.85
C ILE A 79 -13.10 1.68 -6.77
N CYS A 80 -12.51 2.86 -7.04
CA CYS A 80 -11.70 3.56 -6.05
C CYS A 80 -12.51 4.07 -4.85
N LEU A 81 -13.78 4.45 -5.04
CA LEU A 81 -14.68 4.89 -3.97
C LEU A 81 -15.01 3.71 -3.06
N THR A 82 -15.51 2.61 -3.62
CA THR A 82 -15.88 1.39 -2.87
C THR A 82 -14.69 0.79 -2.12
N ASN A 83 -13.48 0.92 -2.66
CA ASN A 83 -12.28 0.41 -2.03
C ASN A 83 -11.61 1.42 -1.08
N CYS A 84 -12.16 2.62 -0.86
CA CYS A 84 -11.58 3.57 0.08
C CYS A 84 -12.03 3.25 1.51
N PRO A 85 -11.15 2.77 2.41
CA PRO A 85 -11.55 2.40 3.78
C PRO A 85 -12.05 3.60 4.61
N ASN A 86 -11.71 4.82 4.22
CA ASN A 86 -12.08 6.05 4.93
C ASN A 86 -13.18 6.85 4.23
N GLY A 87 -13.77 6.35 3.14
CA GLY A 87 -14.74 7.10 2.35
C GLY A 87 -14.22 8.47 1.88
N ASN A 88 -12.94 8.54 1.48
CA ASN A 88 -12.26 9.79 1.15
C ASN A 88 -12.56 10.32 -0.27
N ILE A 89 -13.33 9.59 -1.07
CA ILE A 89 -13.43 9.82 -2.51
C ILE A 89 -14.89 10.00 -2.89
N THR A 90 -15.18 11.04 -3.66
CA THR A 90 -16.48 11.35 -4.26
C THR A 90 -16.32 11.54 -5.77
N PHE A 91 -17.44 11.61 -6.50
CA PHE A 91 -17.43 12.10 -7.88
C PHE A 91 -18.01 13.51 -7.92
N GLU A 92 -17.22 14.45 -8.46
CA GLU A 92 -17.60 15.85 -8.66
C GLU A 92 -17.15 16.25 -10.08
N ASP A 93 -18.01 16.95 -10.84
CA ASP A 93 -17.76 17.35 -12.23
C ASP A 93 -17.23 16.22 -13.13
N GLY A 94 -17.70 14.99 -12.88
CA GLY A 94 -17.30 13.81 -13.63
C GLY A 94 -15.87 13.32 -13.34
N LYS A 95 -15.24 13.72 -12.23
CA LYS A 95 -13.91 13.24 -11.83
C LYS A 95 -13.93 12.75 -10.39
N ALA A 96 -13.06 11.79 -10.08
CA ALA A 96 -12.87 11.36 -8.70
C ALA A 96 -12.12 12.45 -7.91
N VAL A 97 -12.74 12.98 -6.87
CA VAL A 97 -12.20 14.02 -5.98
C VAL A 97 -11.78 13.41 -4.65
N PHE A 98 -10.63 13.83 -4.14
CA PHE A 98 -10.01 13.30 -2.92
C PHE A 98 -10.07 14.33 -1.79
N HIS A 99 -10.65 13.92 -0.67
CA HIS A 99 -10.84 14.75 0.52
C HIS A 99 -9.69 14.60 1.54
N SER A 100 -9.87 15.17 2.73
CA SER A 100 -8.87 15.25 3.81
C SER A 100 -8.76 14.00 4.71
N LYS A 101 -9.56 12.96 4.46
CA LYS A 101 -9.60 11.70 5.22
C LYS A 101 -8.65 10.61 4.69
N CYS A 102 -7.80 10.92 3.71
CA CYS A 102 -6.88 9.94 3.11
C CYS A 102 -5.88 9.43 4.16
N MET A 103 -5.74 8.10 4.31
CA MET A 103 -4.70 7.47 5.14
C MET A 103 -3.47 7.00 4.34
N LEU A 104 -3.38 7.40 3.06
CA LEU A 104 -2.29 7.05 2.15
C LEU A 104 -2.09 5.53 1.98
N CYS A 105 -3.17 4.74 1.97
CA CYS A 105 -3.10 3.28 1.73
C CYS A 105 -2.85 2.91 0.27
N LEU A 106 -3.03 3.88 -0.66
CA LEU A 106 -2.77 3.77 -2.10
C LEU A 106 -3.64 2.76 -2.86
N ARG A 107 -4.62 2.15 -2.19
CA ARG A 107 -5.53 1.18 -2.78
C ARG A 107 -6.20 1.74 -4.04
N CYS A 108 -6.67 2.99 -4.00
CA CYS A 108 -7.28 3.67 -5.15
C CYS A 108 -6.40 3.70 -6.41
N ILE A 109 -5.08 3.76 -6.27
CA ILE A 109 -4.13 3.75 -7.40
C ILE A 109 -4.00 2.35 -7.97
N TYR A 110 -3.87 1.34 -7.11
CA TYR A 110 -3.61 -0.04 -7.54
C TYR A 110 -4.86 -0.80 -8.01
N VAL A 111 -6.06 -0.35 -7.63
CA VAL A 111 -7.34 -0.95 -8.08
C VAL A 111 -7.89 -0.29 -9.35
N CYS A 112 -7.31 0.82 -9.81
CA CYS A 112 -7.86 1.56 -10.95
C CYS A 112 -7.57 0.80 -12.26
N PRO A 113 -8.61 0.28 -12.96
CA PRO A 113 -8.40 -0.58 -14.13
C PRO A 113 -7.73 0.15 -15.29
N VAL A 114 -8.00 1.46 -15.41
CA VAL A 114 -7.46 2.34 -16.46
C VAL A 114 -6.27 3.19 -15.98
N ASN A 115 -5.77 2.95 -14.76
CA ASN A 115 -4.60 3.65 -14.19
C ASN A 115 -4.75 5.19 -14.16
N ALA A 116 -5.98 5.67 -13.99
CA ALA A 116 -6.34 7.09 -13.99
C ALA A 116 -6.04 7.78 -12.64
N ILE A 117 -5.93 7.04 -11.54
CA ILE A 117 -5.55 7.61 -10.23
C ILE A 117 -4.03 7.61 -10.10
N ARG A 118 -3.42 8.78 -9.94
CA ARG A 118 -1.96 8.95 -9.97
C ARG A 118 -1.44 9.71 -8.76
N TYR A 119 -0.22 9.39 -8.33
CA TYR A 119 0.53 10.18 -7.35
C TYR A 119 1.51 11.09 -8.09
N LYS A 120 1.41 12.41 -7.87
CA LYS A 120 2.20 13.43 -8.61
C LYS A 120 2.15 13.25 -10.13
N GLY A 121 0.98 12.88 -10.67
CA GLY A 121 0.76 12.71 -12.11
C GLY A 121 1.44 11.49 -12.75
N LYS A 122 2.19 10.67 -12.00
CA LYS A 122 2.93 9.53 -12.54
C LYS A 122 2.05 8.29 -12.73
N LYS A 123 2.13 7.66 -13.90
CA LYS A 123 1.55 6.31 -14.14
C LYS A 123 2.32 5.29 -13.29
N ILE A 124 1.61 4.39 -12.62
CA ILE A 124 2.20 3.34 -11.78
C ILE A 124 2.06 1.99 -12.49
N LYS A 125 3.13 1.17 -12.49
CA LYS A 125 3.05 -0.21 -13.01
C LYS A 125 2.07 -1.02 -12.14
N GLN A 126 0.96 -1.44 -12.75
CA GLN A 126 -0.05 -2.25 -12.07
C GLN A 126 0.45 -3.69 -12.01
N VAL A 127 0.92 -4.12 -10.82
CA VAL A 127 1.49 -5.47 -10.58
C VAL A 127 0.47 -6.49 -10.06
N GLN A 128 -0.77 -6.06 -9.80
CA GLN A 128 -1.83 -6.89 -9.20
C GLN A 128 -3.03 -7.08 -10.13
N LYS A 129 -2.86 -6.92 -11.45
CA LYS A 129 -3.96 -7.00 -12.42
C LYS A 129 -4.81 -8.27 -12.26
N ASP A 130 -4.16 -9.39 -11.93
CA ASP A 130 -4.81 -10.70 -11.81
C ASP A 130 -5.16 -11.11 -10.36
N ARG A 131 -4.71 -10.33 -9.35
CA ARG A 131 -4.90 -10.70 -7.93
C ARG A 131 -6.18 -10.15 -7.33
N ILE A 132 -6.81 -9.18 -7.96
CA ILE A 132 -8.09 -8.63 -7.51
C ILE A 132 -9.20 -9.27 -8.36
N LYS A 133 -9.56 -10.52 -8.03
CA LYS A 133 -10.81 -11.12 -8.51
C LYS A 133 -11.95 -10.21 -8.03
N GLY A 134 -12.62 -9.54 -8.96
CA GLY A 134 -13.72 -8.60 -8.69
C GLY A 134 -13.62 -7.22 -9.34
N VAL A 135 -12.55 -6.92 -10.09
CA VAL A 135 -12.41 -5.65 -10.85
C VAL A 135 -13.06 -5.71 -12.24
N ILE A 136 -13.45 -6.90 -12.70
CA ILE A 136 -14.13 -7.09 -13.99
C ILE A 136 -15.34 -8.01 -13.73
N LYS A 137 -16.54 -7.45 -13.88
CA LYS A 137 -17.66 -8.21 -14.46
C LYS A 137 -17.53 -8.07 -15.96
#